data_AF-A0AA97FDK5-F1
#
_entry.id   AF-A0AA97FDK5-F1
#
_cell.length_a   1.000
_cell.length_b   1.000
_cell.length_c   1.000
_cell.angle_alpha   90.00
_cell.angle_beta   90.00
_cell.angle_gamma   90.00
#
_symmetry.space_group_name_H-M   'P 1'
#
loop_
_entity.id
_entity.type
_entity.pdbx_description
1 polymer ?
#
loop_
_entity_poly.entity_id
_entity_poly.type
_entity_poly.pdbx_seq_one_letter_code
_entity_poly.pdbx_strand_id
1 'polypeptide(L)'
;MSMLKWLDANFPKGRPKKPVARRAIRHLKKIEKKQLFSDDLSYMRAAEGRWYESLIYEMLIEVSEKSDQIKYIVRKGADAPFPPPEIKLGQNGLFYSNRGDINVRGNGQDIAEFDILFVDNKDRVCFAEIVTSASDLKDMEDEVRYKKKLLGYLYGQVLVPFVLFSSVDISRSSIMKRLMKETESTLIVTKTCEEIKTLLTPASIRGVPRKPINHPKLIDLEKVPAKRPFEYKHLHDMKRDRVVGLMMAEKGLSEMKKGDEIPPVSKKILLGVLYPSGVKALMDKRTFTMRTKKYGYEDVVKNFSKVVLAIDIPQYEPVIYMRSRKKSEYLKVVKKKSGELKVESKRTPQMTGFYIWLEDLKPTLGARVARGYAGVFLDDK
;
A
#
# COMPACT_ATOMS: atom_id res chain seq x y z
N MET A 1 -8.91 21.64 23.34
CA MET A 1 -7.90 21.58 22.26
C MET A 1 -8.16 20.32 21.42
N SER A 2 -8.01 20.36 20.08
CA SER A 2 -8.16 19.15 19.24
C SER A 2 -6.95 18.22 19.38
N MET A 3 -7.13 16.91 19.18
CA MET A 3 -6.05 15.92 19.26
C MET A 3 -4.85 16.31 18.38
N LEU A 4 -5.08 16.75 17.14
CA LEU A 4 -3.99 17.14 16.22
C LEU A 4 -3.21 18.37 16.72
N LYS A 5 -3.90 19.38 17.26
CA LYS A 5 -3.24 20.57 17.84
C LYS A 5 -2.46 20.20 19.09
N TRP A 6 -3.03 19.34 19.94
CA TRP A 6 -2.34 18.84 21.11
C TRP A 6 -1.08 18.05 20.72
N LEU A 7 -1.20 17.15 19.74
CA LEU A 7 -0.08 16.33 19.29
C LEU A 7 1.02 17.21 18.68
N ASP A 8 0.69 18.16 17.81
CA ASP A 8 1.68 19.08 17.23
C ASP A 8 2.43 19.91 18.30
N ALA A 9 1.75 20.32 19.38
CA ALA A 9 2.34 21.07 20.47
C ALA A 9 3.19 20.21 21.43
N ASN A 10 2.87 18.91 21.58
CA ASN A 10 3.46 18.05 22.62
C ASN A 10 4.38 16.96 22.06
N PHE A 11 4.42 16.75 20.74
CA PHE A 11 5.32 15.79 20.14
C PHE A 11 6.78 16.29 20.20
N PRO A 12 7.74 15.45 20.61
CA PRO A 12 9.14 15.87 20.74
C PRO A 12 9.79 16.02 19.36
N LYS A 13 9.64 17.20 18.75
CA LYS A 13 10.22 17.57 17.43
C LYS A 13 11.76 17.62 17.43
N GLY A 14 12.36 17.83 18.60
CA GLY A 14 13.81 17.83 18.80
C GLY A 14 14.43 16.43 18.77
N ARG A 15 15.51 16.22 19.53
CA ARG A 15 16.11 14.89 19.68
C ARG A 15 15.26 14.02 20.64
N PRO A 16 14.86 12.80 20.24
CA PRO A 16 14.24 11.86 21.16
C PRO A 16 15.25 11.38 22.21
N LYS A 17 14.75 10.78 23.30
CA LYS A 17 15.60 10.15 24.31
C LYS A 17 16.33 8.93 23.71
N LYS A 18 17.62 8.77 24.01
CA LYS A 18 18.45 7.63 23.53
C LYS A 18 17.81 6.25 23.80
N PRO A 19 17.18 5.97 24.97
CA PRO A 19 16.47 4.71 25.20
C PRO A 19 15.34 4.45 24.21
N VAL A 20 14.59 5.47 23.78
CA VAL A 20 13.51 5.37 22.79
C VAL A 20 14.07 5.00 21.43
N ALA A 21 15.11 5.71 21.00
CA ALA A 21 15.84 5.43 19.76
C ALA A 21 16.38 4.00 19.71
N ARG A 22 16.93 3.51 20.83
CA ARG A 22 17.41 2.13 20.94
C ARG A 22 16.26 1.12 20.94
N ARG A 23 15.15 1.41 21.65
CA ARG A 23 13.99 0.51 21.72
C ARG A 23 13.36 0.31 20.34
N ALA A 24 13.27 1.35 19.52
CA ALA A 24 12.78 1.28 18.13
C ALA A 24 13.49 0.22 17.27
N ILE A 25 14.77 -0.10 17.55
CA ILE A 25 15.54 -1.14 16.84
C ILE A 25 14.85 -2.52 16.93
N ARG A 26 14.04 -2.80 17.97
CA ARG A 26 13.35 -4.09 18.14
C ARG A 26 12.38 -4.43 17.01
N HIS A 27 11.84 -3.41 16.34
CA HIS A 27 10.90 -3.57 15.22
C HIS A 27 11.59 -3.98 13.91
N LEU A 28 12.91 -3.82 13.82
CA LEU A 28 13.69 -4.24 12.66
C LEU A 28 13.94 -5.75 12.64
N LYS A 29 14.01 -6.34 11.44
CA LYS A 29 14.51 -7.72 11.25
C LYS A 29 16.01 -7.79 11.52
N LYS A 30 16.52 -9.00 11.77
CA LYS A 30 17.94 -9.25 12.03
C LYS A 30 18.87 -8.66 10.96
N ILE A 31 18.51 -8.76 9.68
CA ILE A 31 19.30 -8.21 8.58
C ILE A 31 19.26 -6.67 8.57
N GLU A 32 18.10 -6.07 8.82
CA GLU A 32 17.90 -4.62 8.81
C GLU A 32 18.63 -3.93 9.96
N LYS A 33 18.71 -4.58 11.12
CA LYS A 33 19.55 -4.13 12.24
C LYS A 33 21.01 -3.95 11.82
N LYS A 34 21.54 -4.88 11.03
CA LYS A 34 22.91 -4.77 10.49
C LYS A 34 22.98 -3.68 9.42
N GLN A 35 22.00 -3.65 8.53
CA GLN A 35 21.94 -2.69 7.43
C GLN A 35 21.85 -1.23 7.90
N LEU A 36 21.24 -0.97 9.07
CA LEU A 36 21.15 0.35 9.67
C LEU A 36 22.53 1.04 9.81
N PHE A 37 23.61 0.27 9.94
CA PHE A 37 24.99 0.77 10.01
C PHE A 37 25.86 0.26 8.85
N SER A 38 25.25 -0.06 7.71
CA SER A 38 25.97 -0.52 6.53
C SER A 38 26.70 0.63 5.84
N ASP A 39 27.86 0.36 5.25
CA ASP A 39 28.57 1.33 4.40
C ASP A 39 27.89 1.49 3.02
N ASP A 40 27.13 0.49 2.58
CA ASP A 40 26.24 0.59 1.43
C ASP A 40 25.07 1.55 1.75
N LEU A 41 25.11 2.73 1.14
CA LEU A 41 24.12 3.78 1.32
C LEU A 41 22.69 3.36 0.97
N SER A 42 22.51 2.45 0.00
CA SER A 42 21.19 1.98 -0.40
C SER A 42 20.57 1.11 0.69
N TYR A 43 21.33 0.15 1.20
CA TYR A 43 20.89 -0.68 2.33
C TYR A 43 20.72 0.12 3.61
N MET A 44 21.63 1.06 3.87
CA MET A 44 21.56 1.95 5.03
C MET A 44 20.28 2.79 5.01
N ARG A 45 20.02 3.53 3.93
CA ARG A 45 18.82 4.39 3.81
C ARG A 45 17.52 3.62 3.92
N ALA A 46 17.46 2.42 3.33
CA ALA A 46 16.28 1.56 3.45
C ALA A 46 16.03 1.09 4.90
N ALA A 47 17.09 0.76 5.65
CA ALA A 47 16.99 0.40 7.06
C ALA A 47 16.71 1.62 7.96
N GLU A 48 17.26 2.79 7.63
CA GLU A 48 17.00 4.06 8.32
C GLU A 48 15.54 4.46 8.22
N GLY A 49 14.93 4.39 7.04
CA GLY A 49 13.51 4.69 6.85
C GLY A 49 12.62 3.84 7.77
N ARG A 50 12.83 2.51 7.75
CA ARG A 50 12.10 1.57 8.62
C ARG A 50 12.34 1.80 10.11
N TRP A 51 13.57 2.15 10.48
CA TRP A 51 13.90 2.46 11.86
C TRP A 51 13.23 3.77 12.30
N TYR A 52 13.19 4.78 11.44
CA TYR A 52 12.53 6.05 11.71
C TYR A 52 11.02 5.87 11.86
N GLU A 53 10.37 5.06 11.03
CA GLU A 53 8.97 4.68 11.23
C GLU A 53 8.73 4.08 12.62
N SER A 54 9.60 3.15 13.02
CA SER A 54 9.54 2.47 14.32
C SER A 54 9.82 3.43 15.48
N LEU A 55 10.68 4.42 15.26
CA LEU A 55 10.99 5.47 16.22
C LEU A 55 9.79 6.40 16.45
N ILE A 56 9.13 6.85 15.39
CA ILE A 56 7.93 7.68 15.50
C ILE A 56 6.82 6.93 16.24
N TYR A 57 6.64 5.64 15.95
CA TYR A 57 5.72 4.78 16.69
C TYR A 57 6.05 4.73 18.20
N GLU A 58 7.31 4.51 18.57
CA GLU A 58 7.76 4.52 19.98
C GLU A 58 7.59 5.90 20.65
N MET A 59 7.88 6.98 19.93
CA MET A 59 7.66 8.35 20.42
C MET A 59 6.18 8.65 20.62
N LEU A 60 5.31 8.14 19.75
CA LEU A 60 3.87 8.30 19.88
C LEU A 60 3.33 7.59 21.13
N ILE A 61 3.86 6.40 21.44
CA ILE A 61 3.54 5.69 22.69
C ILE A 61 3.91 6.55 23.90
N GLU A 62 5.15 7.05 23.99
CA GLU A 62 5.59 7.89 25.12
C GLU A 62 4.79 9.19 25.24
N VAL A 63 4.42 9.81 24.12
CA VAL A 63 3.59 11.02 24.13
C VAL A 63 2.17 10.70 24.59
N SER A 64 1.60 9.55 24.19
CA SER A 64 0.24 9.15 24.56
C SER A 64 0.05 8.93 26.06
N GLU A 65 1.12 8.68 26.83
CA GLU A 65 1.06 8.56 28.29
C GLU A 65 0.70 9.89 28.98
N LYS A 66 0.98 11.02 28.32
CA LYS A 66 0.82 12.36 28.92
C LYS A 66 -0.59 12.94 28.77
N SER A 67 -1.45 12.29 27.99
CA SER A 67 -2.82 12.77 27.75
C SER A 67 -3.71 11.72 27.12
N ASP A 68 -5.00 11.84 27.32
CA ASP A 68 -6.00 10.96 26.70
C ASP A 68 -6.41 11.37 25.29
N GLN A 69 -5.85 12.44 24.73
CA GLN A 69 -6.10 12.84 23.34
C GLN A 69 -5.84 11.70 22.34
N ILE A 70 -4.85 10.85 22.62
CA ILE A 70 -4.68 9.54 22.00
C ILE A 70 -5.20 8.52 23.00
N LYS A 71 -6.35 7.91 22.69
CA LYS A 71 -7.01 6.90 23.51
C LYS A 71 -6.27 5.57 23.38
N TYR A 72 -6.02 5.14 22.14
CA TYR A 72 -5.32 3.90 21.83
C TYR A 72 -4.40 4.06 20.62
N ILE A 73 -3.34 3.27 20.57
CA ILE A 73 -2.46 3.08 19.42
C ILE A 73 -2.54 1.62 19.01
N VAL A 74 -2.74 1.36 17.73
CA VAL A 74 -2.74 0.00 17.20
C VAL A 74 -1.31 -0.51 17.16
N ARG A 75 -1.11 -1.73 17.66
CA ARG A 75 0.20 -2.38 17.70
C ARG A 75 0.83 -2.46 16.31
N LYS A 76 2.14 -2.27 16.23
CA LYS A 76 2.92 -2.42 14.98
C LYS A 76 4.24 -3.13 15.23
N GLY A 77 4.77 -3.75 14.18
CA GLY A 77 6.11 -4.27 14.16
C GLY A 77 6.30 -5.38 15.18
N ALA A 78 7.20 -5.19 16.14
CA ALA A 78 7.46 -6.15 17.21
C ALA A 78 6.32 -6.30 18.23
N ASP A 79 5.35 -5.36 18.26
CA ASP A 79 4.19 -5.44 19.16
C ASP A 79 3.00 -6.17 18.56
N ALA A 80 2.98 -6.34 17.23
CA ALA A 80 1.93 -7.05 16.53
C ALA A 80 2.02 -8.57 16.85
N PRO A 81 0.88 -9.28 16.93
CA PRO A 81 0.82 -10.73 17.08
C PRO A 81 1.67 -11.45 16.01
N PHE A 82 2.36 -12.51 16.44
CA PHE A 82 3.20 -13.33 15.57
C PHE A 82 3.05 -14.83 15.92
N PRO A 83 2.92 -15.73 14.93
CA PRO A 83 2.82 -15.45 13.49
C PRO A 83 1.51 -14.72 13.14
N PRO A 84 1.48 -13.89 12.09
CA PRO A 84 0.22 -13.31 11.64
C PRO A 84 -0.69 -14.40 11.07
N PRO A 85 -2.02 -14.14 10.98
CA PRO A 85 -2.95 -15.05 10.34
C PRO A 85 -2.53 -15.40 8.90
N GLU A 86 -2.77 -16.65 8.51
CA GLU A 86 -2.54 -17.12 7.15
C GLU A 86 -3.39 -16.33 6.15
N ILE A 87 -2.81 -16.00 4.99
CA ILE A 87 -3.51 -15.25 3.93
C ILE A 87 -4.44 -16.18 3.15
N LYS A 88 -5.72 -15.82 3.04
CA LYS A 88 -6.76 -16.62 2.37
C LYS A 88 -7.67 -15.75 1.49
N LEU A 89 -8.27 -16.35 0.46
CA LEU A 89 -9.35 -15.72 -0.29
C LEU A 89 -10.54 -15.44 0.64
N GLY A 90 -11.31 -14.41 0.31
CA GLY A 90 -12.44 -13.95 1.11
C GLY A 90 -12.07 -13.11 2.34
N GLN A 91 -10.78 -12.96 2.67
CA GLN A 91 -10.35 -12.10 3.78
C GLN A 91 -10.58 -10.61 3.48
N ASN A 92 -11.37 -9.94 4.34
CA ASN A 92 -11.68 -8.52 4.25
C ASN A 92 -11.48 -7.84 5.61
N GLY A 93 -11.00 -6.60 5.63
CA GLY A 93 -10.81 -5.82 6.86
C GLY A 93 -9.34 -5.51 7.16
N LEU A 94 -9.02 -5.30 8.43
CA LEU A 94 -7.67 -4.97 8.90
C LEU A 94 -6.86 -6.25 9.21
N PHE A 95 -5.60 -6.26 8.80
CA PHE A 95 -4.67 -7.37 9.01
C PHE A 95 -3.26 -6.89 9.32
N TYR A 96 -2.51 -7.73 10.01
CA TYR A 96 -1.06 -7.57 10.13
C TYR A 96 -0.31 -8.22 8.97
N SER A 97 0.73 -7.55 8.49
CA SER A 97 1.73 -8.14 7.60
C SER A 97 2.65 -9.10 8.38
N ASN A 98 3.45 -9.90 7.67
CA ASN A 98 4.53 -10.70 8.27
C ASN A 98 5.58 -9.89 9.05
N ARG A 99 5.58 -8.58 8.88
CA ARG A 99 6.45 -7.65 9.59
C ARG A 99 5.74 -6.92 10.72
N GLY A 100 4.43 -7.13 10.89
CA GLY A 100 3.58 -6.38 11.82
C GLY A 100 3.16 -5.01 11.30
N ASP A 101 3.19 -4.77 9.98
CA ASP A 101 2.60 -3.57 9.38
C ASP A 101 1.08 -3.71 9.32
N ILE A 102 0.38 -2.57 9.26
CA ILE A 102 -1.08 -2.53 9.33
C ILE A 102 -1.63 -2.39 7.91
N ASN A 103 -2.36 -3.39 7.43
CA ASN A 103 -2.94 -3.40 6.09
C ASN A 103 -4.46 -3.49 6.16
N VAL A 104 -5.16 -2.76 5.28
CA VAL A 104 -6.52 -3.10 4.90
C VAL A 104 -6.44 -4.06 3.73
N ARG A 105 -7.13 -5.21 3.83
CA ARG A 105 -7.21 -6.22 2.77
C ARG A 105 -8.62 -6.43 2.29
N GLY A 106 -8.74 -6.86 1.04
CA GLY A 106 -9.99 -7.31 0.45
C GLY A 106 -9.73 -8.49 -0.48
N ASN A 107 -10.44 -9.59 -0.25
CA ASN A 107 -10.24 -10.87 -0.93
C ASN A 107 -8.75 -11.30 -1.00
N GLY A 108 -7.99 -11.07 0.08
CA GLY A 108 -6.56 -11.39 0.15
C GLY A 108 -5.61 -10.38 -0.54
N GLN A 109 -6.13 -9.36 -1.22
CA GLN A 109 -5.32 -8.27 -1.78
C GLN A 109 -5.09 -7.16 -0.74
N ASP A 110 -3.85 -6.67 -0.61
CA ASP A 110 -3.56 -5.45 0.15
C ASP A 110 -4.14 -4.22 -0.61
N ILE A 111 -5.07 -3.53 0.04
CA ILE A 111 -5.76 -2.34 -0.47
C ILE A 111 -4.97 -1.07 -0.08
N ALA A 112 -4.61 -0.99 1.19
CA ALA A 112 -3.83 0.10 1.76
C ALA A 112 -2.95 -0.44 2.89
N GLU A 113 -1.80 0.18 3.07
CA GLU A 113 -0.92 0.00 4.22
C GLU A 113 -0.89 1.30 5.01
N PHE A 114 -0.80 1.23 6.34
CA PHE A 114 -0.73 2.39 7.21
C PHE A 114 0.53 2.29 8.07
N ASP A 115 1.32 3.37 8.14
CA ASP A 115 2.50 3.38 9.00
C ASP A 115 2.11 3.34 10.47
N ILE A 116 1.08 4.10 10.85
CA ILE A 116 0.49 4.07 12.20
C ILE A 116 -1.02 4.22 12.11
N LEU A 117 -1.75 3.43 12.90
CA LEU A 117 -3.18 3.58 13.13
C LEU A 117 -3.42 3.81 14.63
N PHE A 118 -4.32 4.73 14.98
CA PHE A 118 -4.62 5.05 16.38
C PHE A 118 -6.04 5.58 16.53
N VAL A 119 -6.55 5.63 17.76
CA VAL A 119 -7.90 6.09 18.10
C VAL A 119 -7.78 7.31 19.01
N ASP A 120 -8.47 8.40 18.67
CA ASP A 120 -8.49 9.60 19.49
C ASP A 120 -9.51 9.51 20.64
N ASN A 121 -9.53 10.51 21.52
CA ASN A 121 -10.50 10.63 22.62
C ASN A 121 -11.97 10.77 22.20
N LYS A 122 -12.25 10.91 20.90
CA LYS A 122 -13.61 10.97 20.35
C LYS A 122 -13.98 9.67 19.62
N ASP A 123 -13.22 8.60 19.85
CA ASP A 123 -13.41 7.30 19.21
C ASP A 123 -13.34 7.36 17.67
N ARG A 124 -12.55 8.31 17.14
CA ARG A 124 -12.25 8.39 15.71
C ARG A 124 -10.95 7.66 15.41
N VAL A 125 -11.01 6.81 14.39
CA VAL A 125 -9.82 6.21 13.79
C VAL A 125 -9.04 7.30 13.06
N CYS A 126 -7.77 7.39 13.42
CA CYS A 126 -6.78 8.32 12.91
C CYS A 126 -5.62 7.50 12.33
N PHE A 127 -4.89 8.06 11.36
CA PHE A 127 -3.69 7.42 10.85
C PHE A 127 -2.55 8.41 10.69
N ALA A 128 -1.33 7.88 10.64
CA ALA A 128 -0.16 8.66 10.30
C ALA A 128 0.63 8.00 9.16
N GLU A 129 1.29 8.85 8.39
CA GLU A 129 2.27 8.47 7.36
C GLU A 129 3.61 9.12 7.71
N ILE A 130 4.69 8.49 7.28
CA ILE A 130 6.04 8.84 7.68
C ILE A 130 6.90 9.02 6.43
N VAL A 131 7.50 10.20 6.30
CA VAL A 131 8.35 10.57 5.16
C VAL A 131 9.77 10.81 5.62
N THR A 132 10.72 10.19 4.92
CA THR A 132 12.15 10.40 5.16
C THR A 132 12.87 11.09 4.00
N SER A 133 12.18 11.28 2.87
CA SER A 133 12.72 11.97 1.68
C SER A 133 11.68 12.87 1.01
N ALA A 134 12.13 14.02 0.49
CA ALA A 134 11.27 14.91 -0.29
C ALA A 134 10.81 14.30 -1.62
N SER A 135 11.49 13.25 -2.12
CA SER A 135 11.05 12.50 -3.31
C SER A 135 9.69 11.83 -3.14
N ASP A 136 9.31 11.54 -1.90
CA ASP A 136 8.15 10.72 -1.58
C ASP A 136 6.83 11.52 -1.70
N LEU A 137 6.92 12.83 -1.93
CA LEU A 137 5.77 13.73 -1.97
C LEU A 137 4.90 13.61 -3.22
N LYS A 138 5.43 13.06 -4.32
CA LYS A 138 4.80 13.14 -5.65
C LYS A 138 3.42 12.47 -5.69
N ASP A 139 3.27 11.33 -5.01
CA ASP A 139 2.04 10.53 -5.00
C ASP A 139 1.32 10.58 -3.62
N MET A 140 1.92 11.26 -2.64
CA MET A 140 1.48 11.35 -1.25
C MET A 140 0.07 11.93 -1.11
N GLU A 141 -0.26 12.98 -1.86
CA GLU A 141 -1.55 13.68 -1.74
C GLU A 141 -2.71 12.77 -2.14
N ASP A 142 -2.58 12.05 -3.25
CA ASP A 142 -3.59 11.12 -3.73
C ASP A 142 -3.70 9.89 -2.82
N GLU A 143 -2.56 9.38 -2.32
CA GLU A 143 -2.54 8.29 -1.36
C GLU A 143 -3.23 8.64 -0.05
N VAL A 144 -2.93 9.81 0.54
CA VAL A 144 -3.56 10.26 1.79
C VAL A 144 -5.05 10.50 1.60
N ARG A 145 -5.46 11.13 0.49
CA ARG A 145 -6.89 11.29 0.17
C ARG A 145 -7.59 9.95 0.03
N TYR A 146 -6.95 8.98 -0.61
CA TYR A 146 -7.47 7.62 -0.74
C TYR A 146 -7.64 6.95 0.65
N LYS A 147 -6.60 6.98 1.48
CA LYS A 147 -6.61 6.41 2.84
C LYS A 147 -7.69 7.05 3.73
N LYS A 148 -7.87 8.38 3.63
CA LYS A 148 -8.96 9.10 4.31
C LYS A 148 -10.33 8.63 3.86
N LYS A 149 -10.57 8.51 2.55
CA LYS A 149 -11.85 8.01 2.01
C LYS A 149 -12.11 6.57 2.42
N LEU A 150 -11.08 5.72 2.41
CA LEU A 150 -11.18 4.32 2.83
C LEU A 150 -11.54 4.19 4.30
N LEU A 151 -10.78 4.82 5.21
CA LEU A 151 -11.10 4.80 6.64
C LEU A 151 -12.43 5.49 6.95
N GLY A 152 -12.73 6.59 6.25
CA GLY A 152 -14.00 7.29 6.34
C GLY A 152 -15.18 6.37 6.03
N TYR A 153 -15.08 5.59 4.96
CA TYR A 153 -16.05 4.56 4.63
C TYR A 153 -16.12 3.46 5.69
N LEU A 154 -14.99 2.83 6.04
CA LEU A 154 -14.96 1.67 6.94
C LEU A 154 -15.48 1.98 8.35
N TYR A 155 -15.25 3.20 8.85
CA TYR A 155 -15.61 3.61 10.21
C TYR A 155 -16.77 4.59 10.27
N GLY A 156 -17.42 4.88 9.13
CA GLY A 156 -18.52 5.85 9.06
C GLY A 156 -18.10 7.26 9.49
N GLN A 157 -16.86 7.63 9.20
CA GLN A 157 -16.27 8.92 9.55
C GLN A 157 -16.33 9.89 8.38
N VAL A 158 -16.95 11.05 8.58
CA VAL A 158 -16.96 12.15 7.60
C VAL A 158 -15.55 12.72 7.43
N LEU A 159 -14.83 12.90 8.56
CA LEU A 159 -13.45 13.36 8.59
C LEU A 159 -12.58 12.33 9.30
N VAL A 160 -11.42 12.05 8.70
CA VAL A 160 -10.40 11.15 9.25
C VAL A 160 -9.17 11.98 9.59
N PRO A 161 -8.85 12.13 10.89
CA PRO A 161 -7.65 12.84 11.31
C PRO A 161 -6.38 12.17 10.78
N PHE A 162 -5.45 13.00 10.30
CA PHE A 162 -4.22 12.54 9.68
C PHE A 162 -3.01 13.29 10.24
N VAL A 163 -1.91 12.57 10.45
CA VAL A 163 -0.62 13.14 10.86
C VAL A 163 0.44 12.74 9.85
N LEU A 164 1.15 13.71 9.29
CA LEU A 164 2.35 13.44 8.52
C LEU A 164 3.56 13.70 9.41
N PHE A 165 4.35 12.66 9.67
CA PHE A 165 5.66 12.82 10.30
C PHE A 165 6.74 12.91 9.23
N SER A 166 7.66 13.84 9.38
CA SER A 166 8.73 14.03 8.41
C SER A 166 10.08 14.27 9.08
N SER A 167 11.11 13.55 8.61
CA SER A 167 12.51 13.83 8.98
C SER A 167 13.16 14.90 8.10
N VAL A 168 12.42 15.46 7.14
CA VAL A 168 12.86 16.53 6.24
C VAL A 168 11.84 17.67 6.24
N ASP A 169 12.29 18.92 6.16
CA ASP A 169 11.35 20.04 6.11
C ASP A 169 10.68 20.13 4.73
N ILE A 170 9.43 19.70 4.69
CA ILE A 170 8.56 19.70 3.51
C ILE A 170 7.42 20.72 3.62
N SER A 171 7.42 21.55 4.67
CA SER A 171 6.35 22.49 4.99
C SER A 171 6.09 23.52 3.87
N ARG A 172 7.13 23.85 3.10
CA ARG A 172 7.05 24.83 2.01
C ARG A 172 6.48 24.26 0.71
N SER A 173 6.39 22.94 0.58
CA SER A 173 5.86 22.28 -0.62
C SER A 173 4.39 22.65 -0.85
N SER A 174 4.03 22.94 -2.11
CA SER A 174 2.66 23.23 -2.50
C SER A 174 1.71 22.07 -2.21
N ILE A 175 2.19 20.83 -2.39
CA ILE A 175 1.47 19.59 -2.06
C ILE A 175 1.12 19.56 -0.57
N MET A 176 2.10 19.86 0.30
CA MET A 176 1.87 19.87 1.75
C MET A 176 0.95 21.00 2.18
N LYS A 177 1.11 22.20 1.62
CA LYS A 177 0.20 23.32 1.90
C LYS A 177 -1.25 22.99 1.53
N ARG A 178 -1.49 22.28 0.42
CA ARG A 178 -2.85 21.81 0.05
C ARG A 178 -3.35 20.75 1.02
N LEU A 179 -2.54 19.73 1.30
CA LEU A 179 -2.93 18.62 2.17
C LEU A 179 -3.27 19.07 3.60
N MET A 180 -2.54 20.06 4.13
CA MET A 180 -2.79 20.64 5.45
C MET A 180 -4.02 21.57 5.47
N LYS A 181 -4.42 22.15 4.33
CA LYS A 181 -5.62 23.00 4.22
C LYS A 181 -6.90 22.18 4.04
N GLU A 182 -6.83 21.06 3.34
CA GLU A 182 -8.03 20.35 2.88
C GLU A 182 -8.79 19.61 3.98
N THR A 183 -8.17 19.28 5.12
CA THR A 183 -8.81 18.42 6.14
C THR A 183 -8.10 18.52 7.49
N GLU A 184 -8.69 17.93 8.53
CA GLU A 184 -8.06 17.65 9.83
C GLU A 184 -6.74 16.88 9.64
N SER A 185 -5.67 17.63 9.38
CA SER A 185 -4.33 17.16 9.12
C SER A 185 -3.34 17.97 9.93
N THR A 186 -2.22 17.38 10.31
CA THR A 186 -1.07 18.13 10.84
C THR A 186 0.24 17.56 10.30
N LEU A 187 1.24 18.42 10.16
CA LEU A 187 2.61 18.07 9.77
C LEU A 187 3.51 18.26 10.98
N ILE A 188 4.19 17.19 11.39
CA ILE A 188 5.17 17.22 12.47
C ILE A 188 6.54 16.93 11.86
N VAL A 189 7.38 17.97 11.79
CA VAL A 189 8.76 17.85 11.33
C VAL A 189 9.66 17.60 12.53
N THR A 190 10.42 16.52 12.49
CA THR A 190 11.46 16.22 13.50
C THR A 190 12.85 16.59 12.97
N LYS A 191 13.86 16.42 13.81
CA LYS A 191 15.26 16.29 13.37
C LYS A 191 15.42 15.21 12.30
N THR A 192 16.48 15.31 11.49
CA THR A 192 16.70 14.36 10.40
C THR A 192 17.00 12.95 10.90
N CYS A 193 16.76 11.94 10.07
CA CYS A 193 17.11 10.56 10.40
C CYS A 193 18.59 10.43 10.80
N GLU A 194 19.48 11.11 10.07
CA GLU A 194 20.91 11.14 10.32
C GLU A 194 21.25 11.77 11.68
N GLU A 195 20.68 12.94 11.99
CA GLU A 195 20.90 13.64 13.26
C GLU A 195 20.42 12.85 14.49
N ILE A 196 19.31 12.10 14.34
CA ILE A 196 18.77 11.26 15.41
C ILE A 196 19.58 9.96 15.53
N LYS A 197 20.01 9.38 14.40
CA LYS A 197 20.77 8.13 14.37
C LYS A 197 22.11 8.25 15.11
N THR A 198 22.69 9.44 15.25
CA THR A 198 23.90 9.64 16.06
C THR A 198 23.72 9.28 17.54
N LEU A 199 22.48 9.12 18.03
CA LEU A 199 22.19 8.58 19.37
C LEU A 199 22.56 7.10 19.50
N LEU A 200 22.72 6.42 18.36
CA LEU A 200 22.99 5.00 18.24
C LEU A 200 24.40 4.77 17.69
N THR A 201 24.89 3.58 17.97
CA THR A 201 26.17 3.05 17.47
C THR A 201 25.94 1.62 16.96
N PRO A 202 26.88 1.02 16.22
CA PRO A 202 26.76 -0.39 15.83
C PRO A 202 26.56 -1.34 17.02
N ALA A 203 27.12 -1.03 18.20
CA ALA A 203 26.88 -1.80 19.43
C ALA A 203 25.42 -1.71 19.92
N SER A 204 24.66 -0.71 19.45
CA SER A 204 23.27 -0.48 19.87
C SER A 204 22.31 -1.59 19.43
N ILE A 205 22.66 -2.38 18.41
CA ILE A 205 21.82 -3.47 17.91
C ILE A 205 21.96 -4.77 18.73
N ARG A 206 23.04 -4.89 19.52
CA ARG A 206 23.33 -6.10 20.30
C ARG A 206 22.30 -6.27 21.41
N GLY A 207 21.82 -7.49 21.59
CA GLY A 207 20.90 -7.84 22.66
C GLY A 207 19.52 -7.17 22.56
N VAL A 208 19.09 -6.74 21.36
CA VAL A 208 17.75 -6.19 21.14
C VAL A 208 16.84 -7.28 20.54
N PRO A 209 16.12 -8.07 21.36
CA PRO A 209 15.17 -9.06 20.85
C PRO A 209 13.96 -8.36 20.23
N ARG A 210 13.29 -9.06 19.30
CA ARG A 210 11.97 -8.65 18.83
C ARG A 210 10.94 -9.15 19.85
N LYS A 211 10.59 -8.32 20.83
CA LYS A 211 9.63 -8.65 21.88
C LYS A 211 8.56 -7.56 21.96
N PRO A 212 7.28 -7.92 22.09
CA PRO A 212 6.22 -6.95 22.33
C PRO A 212 6.40 -6.30 23.71
N ILE A 213 5.97 -5.05 23.83
CA ILE A 213 5.85 -4.39 25.13
C ILE A 213 4.44 -4.53 25.69
N ASN A 214 4.32 -4.46 27.01
CA ASN A 214 3.03 -4.31 27.67
C ASN A 214 2.78 -2.82 27.90
N HIS A 215 1.73 -2.26 27.29
CA HIS A 215 1.38 -0.86 27.44
C HIS A 215 -0.15 -0.70 27.37
N PRO A 216 -0.78 0.04 28.32
CA PRO A 216 -2.25 0.07 28.45
C PRO A 216 -2.96 0.71 27.24
N LYS A 217 -2.29 1.57 26.50
CA LYS A 217 -2.84 2.17 25.27
C LYS A 217 -2.57 1.37 23.99
N LEU A 218 -1.84 0.26 24.05
CA LEU A 218 -1.57 -0.58 22.88
C LEU A 218 -2.64 -1.65 22.70
N ILE A 219 -3.36 -1.59 21.57
CA ILE A 219 -4.45 -2.50 21.23
C ILE A 219 -4.16 -3.26 19.92
N ASP A 220 -4.78 -4.43 19.78
CA ASP A 220 -4.76 -5.19 18.53
C ASP A 220 -5.86 -4.70 17.56
N LEU A 221 -5.77 -5.11 16.28
CA LEU A 221 -6.69 -4.68 15.22
C LEU A 221 -8.14 -5.09 15.51
N GLU A 222 -8.36 -6.21 16.20
CA GLU A 222 -9.68 -6.72 16.58
C GLU A 222 -10.41 -5.77 17.54
N LYS A 223 -9.67 -4.89 18.24
CA LYS A 223 -10.24 -3.84 19.11
C LYS A 223 -10.61 -2.57 18.35
N VAL A 224 -10.37 -2.53 17.03
CA VAL A 224 -10.78 -1.45 16.13
C VAL A 224 -11.66 -2.03 15.02
N PRO A 225 -12.86 -2.56 15.35
CA PRO A 225 -13.72 -3.18 14.35
C PRO A 225 -14.27 -2.15 13.36
N ALA A 226 -14.23 -2.47 12.07
CA ALA A 226 -14.87 -1.66 11.05
C ALA A 226 -16.38 -1.58 11.31
N LYS A 227 -16.96 -0.37 11.27
CA LYS A 227 -18.42 -0.17 11.40
C LYS A 227 -19.17 -0.62 10.14
N ARG A 228 -18.48 -0.60 9.00
CA ARG A 228 -19.00 -1.08 7.71
C ARG A 228 -18.14 -2.25 7.23
N PRO A 229 -18.49 -3.50 7.57
CA PRO A 229 -17.90 -4.65 6.90
C PRO A 229 -18.18 -4.56 5.39
N PHE A 230 -17.29 -5.10 4.58
CA PHE A 230 -17.42 -5.05 3.13
C PHE A 230 -17.05 -6.38 2.50
N GLU A 231 -17.81 -6.76 1.49
CA GLU A 231 -17.50 -7.90 0.64
C GLU A 231 -16.71 -7.43 -0.57
N TYR A 232 -15.38 -7.44 -0.46
CA TYR A 232 -14.52 -6.89 -1.50
C TYR A 232 -14.79 -7.53 -2.87
N LYS A 233 -14.96 -8.85 -2.92
CA LYS A 233 -15.19 -9.57 -4.19
C LYS A 233 -16.46 -9.07 -4.88
N HIS A 234 -17.54 -8.88 -4.14
CA HIS A 234 -18.80 -8.38 -4.70
C HIS A 234 -18.62 -6.96 -5.27
N LEU A 235 -18.05 -6.05 -4.48
CA LEU A 235 -17.80 -4.66 -4.90
C LEU A 235 -16.83 -4.57 -6.10
N HIS A 236 -15.82 -5.43 -6.11
CA HIS A 236 -14.90 -5.59 -7.22
C HIS A 236 -15.63 -6.05 -8.49
N ASP A 237 -16.45 -7.09 -8.38
CA ASP A 237 -17.18 -7.66 -9.52
C ASP A 237 -18.18 -6.66 -10.10
N MET A 238 -18.84 -5.85 -9.27
CA MET A 238 -19.66 -4.73 -9.74
C MET A 238 -18.85 -3.71 -10.57
N LYS A 239 -17.65 -3.30 -10.10
CA LYS A 239 -16.76 -2.41 -10.87
C LYS A 239 -16.32 -3.06 -12.17
N ARG A 240 -15.96 -4.34 -12.13
CA ARG A 240 -15.57 -5.13 -13.30
C ARG A 240 -16.67 -5.14 -14.34
N ASP A 241 -17.88 -5.50 -13.95
CA ASP A 241 -19.01 -5.67 -14.87
C ASP A 241 -19.43 -4.33 -15.49
N ARG A 242 -19.38 -3.24 -14.71
CA ARG A 242 -19.55 -1.88 -15.23
C ARG A 242 -18.52 -1.55 -16.30
N VAL A 243 -17.23 -1.77 -16.02
CA VAL A 243 -16.15 -1.45 -16.98
C VAL A 243 -16.27 -2.30 -18.24
N VAL A 244 -16.52 -3.61 -18.11
CA VAL A 244 -16.74 -4.50 -19.25
C VAL A 244 -17.95 -4.05 -20.07
N GLY A 245 -19.07 -3.69 -19.43
CA GLY A 245 -20.26 -3.17 -20.09
C GLY A 245 -19.97 -1.90 -20.91
N LEU A 246 -19.27 -0.94 -20.32
CA LEU A 246 -18.85 0.29 -21.00
C LEU A 246 -17.91 0.00 -22.19
N MET A 247 -16.96 -0.91 -22.03
CA MET A 247 -16.08 -1.36 -23.13
C MET A 247 -16.88 -1.99 -24.27
N MET A 248 -17.89 -2.83 -23.96
CA MET A 248 -18.71 -3.50 -24.97
C MET A 248 -19.69 -2.56 -25.66
N ALA A 249 -20.03 -1.44 -25.03
CA ALA A 249 -20.78 -0.33 -25.61
C ALA A 249 -19.88 0.73 -26.28
N GLU A 250 -18.60 0.41 -26.51
CA GLU A 250 -17.61 1.25 -27.18
C GLU A 250 -17.43 2.64 -26.55
N LYS A 251 -17.69 2.74 -25.24
CA LYS A 251 -17.46 3.96 -24.48
C LYS A 251 -15.96 4.12 -24.18
N GLY A 252 -15.49 5.36 -24.26
CA GLY A 252 -14.09 5.70 -24.02
C GLY A 252 -13.73 5.77 -22.54
N LEU A 253 -12.43 6.00 -22.29
CA LEU A 253 -11.85 6.10 -20.95
C LEU A 253 -12.48 7.19 -20.08
N SER A 254 -12.94 8.29 -20.70
CA SER A 254 -13.62 9.40 -20.01
C SER A 254 -14.89 8.95 -19.29
N GLU A 255 -15.72 8.12 -19.94
CA GLU A 255 -16.94 7.56 -19.35
C GLU A 255 -16.62 6.58 -18.22
N MET A 256 -15.58 5.77 -18.38
CA MET A 256 -15.14 4.83 -17.34
C MET A 256 -14.66 5.56 -16.09
N LYS A 257 -13.94 6.68 -16.28
CA LYS A 257 -13.42 7.55 -15.21
C LYS A 257 -14.50 8.35 -14.48
N LYS A 258 -15.72 8.45 -15.02
CA LYS A 258 -16.84 9.04 -14.26
C LYS A 258 -17.03 8.25 -12.97
N GLY A 259 -17.14 8.98 -11.86
CA GLY A 259 -17.32 8.40 -10.54
C GLY A 259 -18.49 7.42 -10.50
N ASP A 260 -18.36 6.40 -9.66
CA ASP A 260 -19.43 5.46 -9.35
C ASP A 260 -19.74 5.53 -7.85
N GLU A 261 -20.88 4.95 -7.46
CA GLU A 261 -21.29 4.85 -6.06
C GLU A 261 -20.54 3.73 -5.32
N ILE A 262 -19.66 3.00 -6.01
CA ILE A 262 -18.98 1.84 -5.44
C ILE A 262 -17.88 2.34 -4.49
N PRO A 263 -17.86 1.88 -3.23
CA PRO A 263 -16.91 2.33 -2.22
C PRO A 263 -15.45 2.29 -2.71
N PRO A 264 -14.59 3.19 -2.18
CA PRO A 264 -13.19 3.33 -2.59
C PRO A 264 -12.30 2.21 -2.03
N VAL A 265 -12.78 0.97 -2.03
CA VAL A 265 -12.08 -0.19 -1.48
C VAL A 265 -11.18 -0.85 -2.50
N SER A 266 -11.37 -0.62 -3.80
CA SER A 266 -10.55 -1.23 -4.86
C SER A 266 -9.51 -0.26 -5.41
N LYS A 267 -8.28 -0.77 -5.60
CA LYS A 267 -7.21 -0.13 -6.40
C LYS A 267 -6.97 -0.85 -7.74
N LYS A 268 -7.68 -1.97 -7.97
CA LYS A 268 -7.44 -2.83 -9.13
C LYS A 268 -8.70 -3.59 -9.51
N ILE A 269 -8.95 -3.67 -10.81
CA ILE A 269 -10.05 -4.43 -11.39
C ILE A 269 -9.46 -5.58 -12.20
N LEU A 270 -9.70 -6.82 -11.79
CA LEU A 270 -9.42 -8.03 -12.56
C LEU A 270 -10.59 -8.27 -13.51
N LEU A 271 -10.36 -8.05 -14.81
CA LEU A 271 -11.38 -8.31 -15.83
C LEU A 271 -11.62 -9.81 -16.02
N GLY A 272 -10.58 -10.62 -15.90
CA GLY A 272 -10.67 -12.07 -16.00
C GLY A 272 -9.54 -12.68 -16.82
N VAL A 273 -9.60 -14.00 -16.94
CA VAL A 273 -8.61 -14.80 -17.67
C VAL A 273 -9.07 -14.96 -19.12
N LEU A 274 -8.15 -14.81 -20.07
CA LEU A 274 -8.44 -15.00 -21.48
C LEU A 274 -8.55 -16.49 -21.85
N TYR A 275 -9.54 -16.82 -22.68
CA TYR A 275 -9.50 -18.03 -23.52
C TYR A 275 -8.39 -17.91 -24.58
N PRO A 276 -7.95 -19.03 -25.21
CA PRO A 276 -6.97 -18.99 -26.29
C PRO A 276 -7.33 -18.00 -27.42
N SER A 277 -8.62 -17.92 -27.77
CA SER A 277 -9.13 -16.95 -28.76
C SER A 277 -8.95 -15.49 -28.30
N GLY A 278 -9.11 -15.23 -27.00
CA GLY A 278 -8.83 -13.94 -26.38
C GLY A 278 -7.35 -13.58 -26.41
N VAL A 279 -6.46 -14.54 -26.14
CA VAL A 279 -5.00 -14.33 -26.23
C VAL A 279 -4.59 -13.98 -27.66
N LYS A 280 -5.12 -14.71 -28.66
CA LYS A 280 -4.88 -14.41 -30.08
C LYS A 280 -5.32 -12.99 -30.43
N ALA A 281 -6.51 -12.59 -30.00
CA ALA A 281 -7.05 -11.27 -30.27
C ALA A 281 -6.28 -10.13 -29.57
N LEU A 282 -5.86 -10.33 -28.31
CA LEU A 282 -5.05 -9.37 -27.56
C LEU A 282 -3.69 -9.15 -28.25
N MET A 283 -3.06 -10.23 -28.67
CA MET A 283 -1.71 -10.22 -29.25
C MET A 283 -1.70 -9.94 -30.75
N ASP A 284 -2.85 -9.73 -31.38
CA ASP A 284 -2.92 -9.44 -32.82
C ASP A 284 -2.14 -8.18 -33.16
N LYS A 285 -1.09 -8.33 -33.97
CA LYS A 285 -0.10 -7.29 -34.33
C LYS A 285 0.60 -6.61 -33.14
N ARG A 286 0.48 -7.17 -31.92
CA ARG A 286 1.09 -6.64 -30.70
C ARG A 286 2.20 -7.56 -30.22
N THR A 287 3.20 -6.95 -29.57
CA THR A 287 4.27 -7.68 -28.89
C THR A 287 4.51 -7.03 -27.53
N PHE A 288 5.13 -7.76 -26.61
CA PHE A 288 5.68 -7.17 -25.40
C PHE A 288 7.16 -7.48 -25.27
N THR A 289 7.88 -6.63 -24.55
CA THR A 289 9.32 -6.77 -24.33
C THR A 289 9.62 -7.30 -22.93
N MET A 290 10.47 -8.32 -22.85
CA MET A 290 11.05 -8.82 -21.60
C MET A 290 12.54 -9.07 -21.79
N ARG A 291 13.39 -8.43 -20.97
CA ARG A 291 14.86 -8.54 -21.04
C ARG A 291 15.36 -8.41 -22.49
N THR A 292 15.00 -7.29 -23.12
CA THR A 292 15.29 -6.91 -24.53
C THR A 292 14.74 -7.83 -25.63
N LYS A 293 14.18 -9.00 -25.30
CA LYS A 293 13.50 -9.87 -26.28
C LYS A 293 12.02 -9.46 -26.43
N LYS A 294 11.56 -9.41 -27.68
CA LYS A 294 10.13 -9.26 -28.03
C LYS A 294 9.44 -10.63 -28.02
N TYR A 295 8.21 -10.65 -27.51
CA TYR A 295 7.37 -11.83 -27.40
C TYR A 295 6.07 -11.57 -28.17
N GLY A 296 5.79 -12.45 -29.15
CA GLY A 296 4.54 -12.44 -29.91
C GLY A 296 3.51 -13.45 -29.40
N TYR A 297 2.43 -13.64 -30.14
CA TYR A 297 1.37 -14.60 -29.81
C TYR A 297 1.89 -16.03 -29.56
N GLU A 298 2.73 -16.56 -30.45
CA GLU A 298 3.25 -17.92 -30.35
C GLU A 298 4.13 -18.11 -29.10
N ASP A 299 4.96 -17.10 -28.78
CA ASP A 299 5.74 -17.12 -27.55
C ASP A 299 4.82 -17.10 -26.31
N VAL A 300 3.72 -16.34 -26.35
CA VAL A 300 2.78 -16.27 -25.24
C VAL A 300 2.17 -17.63 -24.96
N VAL A 301 1.62 -18.27 -25.99
CA VAL A 301 0.97 -19.59 -25.87
C VAL A 301 1.97 -20.66 -25.38
N LYS A 302 3.20 -20.61 -25.88
CA LYS A 302 4.27 -21.55 -25.52
C LYS A 302 4.76 -21.39 -24.09
N ASN A 303 4.93 -20.17 -23.61
CA ASN A 303 5.64 -19.91 -22.35
C ASN A 303 4.71 -19.63 -21.16
N PHE A 304 3.44 -19.31 -21.40
CA PHE A 304 2.50 -18.92 -20.33
C PHE A 304 1.26 -19.81 -20.33
N SER A 305 0.78 -20.14 -19.12
CA SER A 305 -0.42 -20.98 -18.92
C SER A 305 -1.69 -20.17 -18.72
N LYS A 306 -1.57 -18.89 -18.36
CA LYS A 306 -2.70 -18.01 -18.05
C LYS A 306 -2.34 -16.57 -18.42
N VAL A 307 -3.29 -15.85 -19.01
CA VAL A 307 -3.21 -14.41 -19.28
C VAL A 307 -4.43 -13.76 -18.64
N VAL A 308 -4.20 -12.87 -17.67
CA VAL A 308 -5.25 -12.15 -16.94
C VAL A 308 -5.20 -10.68 -17.34
N LEU A 309 -6.35 -10.14 -17.72
CA LEU A 309 -6.51 -8.70 -17.96
C LEU A 309 -6.90 -8.00 -16.67
N ALA A 310 -6.26 -6.88 -16.38
CA ALA A 310 -6.52 -6.07 -15.20
C ALA A 310 -6.34 -4.58 -15.48
N ILE A 311 -6.90 -3.75 -14.60
CA ILE A 311 -6.82 -2.30 -14.67
C ILE A 311 -6.46 -1.75 -13.28
N ASP A 312 -5.45 -0.88 -13.21
CA ASP A 312 -5.11 -0.13 -12.00
C ASP A 312 -5.93 1.16 -11.94
N ILE A 313 -6.65 1.37 -10.85
CA ILE A 313 -7.50 2.55 -10.61
C ILE A 313 -6.88 3.41 -9.50
N PRO A 314 -7.07 4.74 -9.52
CA PRO A 314 -8.05 5.51 -10.32
C PRO A 314 -7.61 5.93 -11.73
N GLN A 315 -6.35 5.71 -12.13
CA GLN A 315 -5.85 6.20 -13.42
C GLN A 315 -6.37 5.40 -14.62
N TYR A 316 -6.93 4.21 -14.37
CA TYR A 316 -7.36 3.22 -15.36
C TYR A 316 -6.20 2.77 -16.25
N GLU A 317 -5.05 2.47 -15.63
CA GLU A 317 -3.86 1.98 -16.33
C GLU A 317 -3.98 0.49 -16.65
N PRO A 318 -3.72 0.06 -17.89
CA PRO A 318 -3.80 -1.35 -18.26
C PRO A 318 -2.66 -2.17 -17.65
N VAL A 319 -3.03 -3.32 -17.11
CA VAL A 319 -2.09 -4.32 -16.58
C VAL A 319 -2.45 -5.70 -17.10
N ILE A 320 -1.45 -6.44 -17.56
CA ILE A 320 -1.63 -7.84 -17.99
C ILE A 320 -0.77 -8.73 -17.11
N TYR A 321 -1.38 -9.69 -16.43
CA TYR A 321 -0.64 -10.69 -15.66
C TYR A 321 -0.51 -11.99 -16.45
N MET A 322 0.72 -12.52 -16.56
CA MET A 322 0.99 -13.74 -17.28
C MET A 322 1.61 -14.79 -16.37
N ARG A 323 0.97 -15.96 -16.25
CA ARG A 323 1.48 -17.07 -15.45
C ARG A 323 2.53 -17.85 -16.22
N SER A 324 3.77 -17.83 -15.76
CA SER A 324 4.86 -18.59 -16.39
C SER A 324 4.60 -20.09 -16.30
N ARG A 325 4.89 -20.85 -17.36
CA ARG A 325 4.91 -22.32 -17.32
C ARG A 325 6.19 -22.88 -16.69
N LYS A 326 7.30 -22.13 -16.80
CA LYS A 326 8.63 -22.58 -16.36
C LYS A 326 8.89 -22.32 -14.88
N LYS A 327 8.21 -21.35 -14.30
CA LYS A 327 8.41 -20.88 -12.93
C LYS A 327 7.07 -20.64 -12.27
N SER A 328 7.00 -20.87 -10.95
CA SER A 328 5.81 -20.58 -10.16
C SER A 328 5.66 -19.08 -9.87
N GLU A 329 5.54 -18.28 -10.93
CA GLU A 329 5.48 -16.81 -10.84
C GLU A 329 4.52 -16.21 -11.88
N TYR A 330 4.01 -15.03 -11.56
CA TYR A 330 3.31 -14.17 -12.51
C TYR A 330 4.21 -13.01 -12.92
N LEU A 331 4.26 -12.76 -14.22
CA LEU A 331 4.86 -11.54 -14.77
C LEU A 331 3.78 -10.47 -14.91
N LYS A 332 4.13 -9.24 -14.55
CA LYS A 332 3.29 -8.05 -14.75
C LYS A 332 3.76 -7.31 -15.99
N VAL A 333 2.92 -7.21 -17.00
CA VAL A 333 3.14 -6.42 -18.22
C VAL A 333 2.35 -5.13 -18.11
N VAL A 334 3.02 -4.01 -18.37
CA VAL A 334 2.44 -2.65 -18.31
C VAL A 334 2.67 -1.93 -19.63
N LYS A 335 1.79 -0.97 -19.95
CA LYS A 335 1.97 -0.04 -21.09
C LYS A 335 2.87 1.11 -20.66
N LYS A 336 3.99 1.34 -21.35
CA LYS A 336 4.80 2.54 -21.16
C LYS A 336 4.15 3.77 -21.79
N LYS A 337 4.62 4.95 -21.40
CA LYS A 337 4.30 6.22 -22.08
C LYS A 337 4.58 6.20 -23.59
N SER A 338 5.54 5.40 -24.04
CA SER A 338 5.88 5.22 -25.46
C SER A 338 4.95 4.25 -26.20
N GLY A 339 3.86 3.80 -25.59
CA GLY A 339 2.96 2.78 -26.15
C GLY A 339 3.44 1.33 -25.99
N GLU A 340 4.75 1.12 -25.82
CA GLU A 340 5.35 -0.22 -25.70
C GLU A 340 4.84 -0.99 -24.47
N LEU A 341 4.42 -2.24 -24.68
CA LEU A 341 4.15 -3.20 -23.60
C LEU A 341 5.46 -3.79 -23.09
N LYS A 342 5.73 -3.68 -21.78
CA LYS A 342 6.96 -4.20 -21.17
C LYS A 342 6.67 -4.93 -19.86
N VAL A 343 7.40 -6.02 -19.63
CA VAL A 343 7.43 -6.67 -18.30
C VAL A 343 8.11 -5.75 -17.29
N GLU A 344 7.39 -5.43 -16.22
CA GLU A 344 7.93 -4.69 -15.08
C GLU A 344 8.96 -5.60 -14.36
N SER A 345 10.22 -5.13 -14.21
CA SER A 345 11.36 -5.97 -13.81
C SER A 345 11.37 -6.40 -12.33
N LYS A 346 10.34 -6.05 -11.56
CA LYS A 346 10.24 -6.46 -10.16
C LYS A 346 9.88 -7.93 -10.10
N ARG A 347 10.85 -8.77 -9.72
CA ARG A 347 10.60 -10.16 -9.35
C ARG A 347 9.56 -10.16 -8.25
N THR A 348 8.43 -10.81 -8.48
CA THR A 348 7.44 -10.97 -7.44
C THR A 348 7.93 -12.01 -6.42
N PRO A 349 8.08 -11.67 -5.13
CA PRO A 349 8.30 -12.69 -4.11
C PRO A 349 7.06 -13.59 -3.93
N GLN A 350 7.26 -14.74 -3.29
CA GLN A 350 6.30 -15.83 -3.05
C GLN A 350 4.85 -15.38 -2.78
N MET A 351 3.90 -16.18 -3.31
CA MET A 351 2.43 -16.02 -3.30
C MET A 351 1.86 -15.14 -2.17
N THR A 352 1.79 -13.83 -2.38
CA THR A 352 0.98 -12.91 -1.55
C THR A 352 -0.50 -13.02 -1.96
N GLY A 353 -1.45 -12.68 -1.09
CA GLY A 353 -2.86 -13.08 -1.27
C GLY A 353 -3.53 -12.65 -2.59
N PHE A 354 -3.08 -11.56 -3.21
CA PHE A 354 -3.50 -11.20 -4.57
C PHE A 354 -3.17 -12.28 -5.62
N TYR A 355 -2.04 -12.97 -5.50
CA TYR A 355 -1.67 -14.06 -6.41
C TYR A 355 -2.50 -15.32 -6.17
N ILE A 356 -2.93 -15.58 -4.94
CA ILE A 356 -3.89 -16.66 -4.65
C ILE A 356 -5.16 -16.43 -5.48
N TRP A 357 -5.61 -15.18 -5.58
CA TRP A 357 -6.77 -14.85 -6.39
C TRP A 357 -6.51 -15.02 -7.89
N LEU A 358 -5.35 -14.56 -8.40
CA LEU A 358 -4.99 -14.82 -9.81
C LEU A 358 -4.93 -16.31 -10.14
N GLU A 359 -4.48 -17.16 -9.20
CA GLU A 359 -4.43 -18.60 -9.38
C GLU A 359 -5.83 -19.24 -9.43
N ASP A 360 -6.75 -18.77 -8.60
CA ASP A 360 -8.13 -19.27 -8.53
C ASP A 360 -8.94 -18.97 -9.82
N LEU A 361 -8.65 -17.85 -10.49
CA LEU A 361 -9.38 -17.44 -11.69
C LEU A 361 -9.33 -18.50 -12.82
N LYS A 362 -10.50 -18.74 -13.42
CA LYS A 362 -10.69 -19.56 -14.63
C LYS A 362 -10.87 -18.68 -15.88
N PRO A 363 -10.57 -19.19 -17.09
CA PRO A 363 -10.90 -18.52 -18.34
C PRO A 363 -12.35 -18.08 -18.42
N THR A 364 -12.57 -16.79 -18.66
CA THR A 364 -13.91 -16.17 -18.78
C THR A 364 -14.01 -15.19 -19.95
N LEU A 365 -12.88 -14.78 -20.54
CA LEU A 365 -12.86 -13.69 -21.52
C LEU A 365 -12.49 -14.19 -22.93
N GLY A 366 -13.42 -13.99 -23.87
CA GLY A 366 -13.22 -14.32 -25.29
C GLY A 366 -12.60 -13.18 -26.11
N ALA A 367 -12.49 -13.43 -27.43
CA ALA A 367 -11.88 -12.49 -28.39
C ALA A 367 -12.53 -11.09 -28.42
N ARG A 368 -13.86 -10.99 -28.25
CA ARG A 368 -14.58 -9.70 -28.27
C ARG A 368 -14.12 -8.78 -27.13
N VAL A 369 -14.07 -9.29 -25.90
CA VAL A 369 -13.63 -8.51 -24.73
C VAL A 369 -12.15 -8.15 -24.84
N ALA A 370 -11.32 -9.08 -25.31
CA ALA A 370 -9.89 -8.83 -25.52
C ALA A 370 -9.63 -7.69 -26.53
N ARG A 371 -10.39 -7.65 -27.64
CA ARG A 371 -10.32 -6.54 -28.62
C ARG A 371 -10.78 -5.22 -28.02
N GLY A 372 -11.90 -5.23 -27.28
CA GLY A 372 -12.39 -4.03 -26.60
C GLY A 372 -11.36 -3.49 -25.60
N TYR A 373 -10.71 -4.36 -24.85
CA TYR A 373 -9.65 -3.98 -23.92
C TYR A 373 -8.46 -3.36 -24.66
N ALA A 374 -8.02 -4.00 -25.74
CA ALA A 374 -6.91 -3.51 -26.53
C ALA A 374 -7.23 -2.13 -27.15
N GLY A 375 -8.39 -1.98 -27.79
CA GLY A 375 -8.80 -0.72 -28.42
C GLY A 375 -9.00 0.44 -27.45
N VAL A 376 -9.42 0.17 -26.21
CA VAL A 376 -9.61 1.23 -25.19
C VAL A 376 -8.30 1.60 -24.50
N PHE A 377 -7.47 0.61 -24.14
CA PHE A 377 -6.35 0.84 -23.21
C PHE A 377 -4.97 0.65 -23.83
N LEU A 378 -4.84 -0.18 -24.87
CA LEU A 378 -3.54 -0.56 -25.42
C LEU A 378 -3.21 0.18 -26.71
N ASP A 379 -4.19 0.40 -27.56
CA ASP A 379 -4.00 1.07 -28.84
C ASP A 379 -3.86 2.58 -28.61
N ASP A 380 -2.98 3.21 -29.39
CA ASP A 380 -2.83 4.65 -29.38
C ASP A 380 -3.95 5.23 -30.27
N LYS A 381 -4.71 6.19 -29.73
CA LYS A 381 -5.74 6.92 -30.48
C LYS A 381 -5.16 8.14 -31.15
#